data_AF-A0A668VGT3-F1
#
_entry.id   AF-A0A668VGT3-F1
#
_cell.length_a   1.000
_cell.length_b   1.000
_cell.length_c   1.000
_cell.angle_alpha   90.00
_cell.angle_beta   90.00
_cell.angle_gamma   90.00
#
_symmetry.space_group_name_H-M   'P 1'
#
loop_
_entity.id
_entity.type
_entity.pdbx_description
1 polymer ?
#
loop_
_entity_poly.entity_id
_entity_poly.type
_entity_poly.pdbx_seq_one_letter_code
_entity_poly.pdbx_strand_id
1 'polypeptide(L)'
;LCSPAEHFKVVITAQKHCEYTLSSLGLIFECVSVLCYFDEQVVVAVLQVIQEHERAIVFRLGRAIEGRAKGPGLVWFIPWLDAIQTVDLRTMFFNIWPQEVLTADAVPLKVDAVVFFWVVDPFMWVMRVVNGPQAMSLLAQTTLKTMIGAHTLEDVLTQKLAVAKRMEMALCLEFKSRAGANVIAANGEVSVSHALVKAASTFEGNTVALQLRFLQSLLSMKSSARSVVVFPVPTEVSDVTVSSLP
;
A
#
# COMPACT_ATOMS: atom_id res chain seq x y z
N LEU A 1 -14.62 -56.77 -79.96
CA LEU A 1 -15.33 -57.55 -78.93
C LEU A 1 -14.65 -57.28 -77.59
N CYS A 2 -14.91 -56.12 -76.99
CA CYS A 2 -14.53 -55.88 -75.59
C CYS A 2 -15.82 -55.81 -74.77
N SER A 3 -15.83 -56.55 -73.66
CA SER A 3 -17.00 -56.80 -72.83
C SER A 3 -17.50 -55.52 -72.14
N PRO A 4 -18.83 -55.27 -72.10
CA PRO A 4 -19.42 -54.10 -71.44
C PRO A 4 -19.15 -54.01 -69.93
N ALA A 5 -18.59 -55.05 -69.32
CA ALA A 5 -18.23 -55.09 -67.90
C ALA A 5 -16.97 -54.28 -67.53
N GLU A 6 -16.02 -54.07 -68.45
CA GLU A 6 -14.78 -53.32 -68.16
C GLU A 6 -14.99 -51.80 -68.18
N HIS A 7 -15.85 -51.30 -69.08
CA HIS A 7 -16.19 -49.87 -69.16
C HIS A 7 -16.89 -49.36 -67.88
N PHE A 8 -17.74 -50.18 -67.25
CA PHE A 8 -18.46 -49.80 -66.03
C PHE A 8 -17.53 -49.74 -64.80
N LYS A 9 -16.50 -50.60 -64.76
CA LYS A 9 -15.49 -50.58 -63.69
C LYS A 9 -14.67 -49.29 -63.72
N VAL A 10 -14.19 -48.87 -64.90
CA VAL A 10 -13.36 -47.66 -65.07
C VAL A 10 -14.12 -46.38 -64.67
N VAL A 11 -15.42 -46.28 -64.96
CA VAL A 11 -16.23 -45.11 -64.59
C VAL A 11 -16.45 -45.01 -63.07
N ILE A 12 -16.67 -46.13 -62.38
CA ILE A 12 -16.85 -46.14 -60.92
C ILE A 12 -15.52 -45.85 -60.20
N THR A 13 -14.37 -46.35 -60.69
CA THR A 13 -13.06 -46.00 -60.11
C THR A 13 -12.73 -44.52 -60.32
N ALA A 14 -13.09 -43.94 -61.47
CA ALA A 14 -12.90 -42.51 -61.74
C ALA A 14 -13.83 -41.61 -60.89
N GLN A 15 -15.09 -42.01 -60.66
CA GLN A 15 -15.99 -41.28 -59.75
C GLN A 15 -15.53 -41.33 -58.30
N LYS A 16 -15.09 -42.49 -57.80
CA LYS A 16 -14.55 -42.62 -56.43
C LYS A 16 -13.25 -41.86 -56.22
N HIS A 17 -12.38 -41.77 -57.24
CA HIS A 17 -11.17 -40.96 -57.16
C HIS A 17 -11.49 -39.46 -57.08
N CYS A 18 -12.50 -39.00 -57.82
CA CYS A 18 -12.92 -37.61 -57.86
C CYS A 18 -13.52 -37.15 -56.51
N GLU A 19 -14.41 -37.96 -55.89
CA GLU A 19 -14.95 -37.68 -54.55
C GLU A 19 -13.85 -37.65 -53.47
N TYR A 20 -12.87 -38.55 -53.55
CA TYR A 20 -11.75 -38.58 -52.60
C TYR A 20 -10.83 -37.36 -52.76
N THR A 21 -10.55 -36.92 -53.99
CA THR A 21 -9.75 -35.70 -54.26
C THR A 21 -10.46 -34.40 -53.87
N LEU A 22 -11.79 -34.36 -53.95
CA LEU A 22 -12.59 -33.21 -53.51
C LEU A 22 -12.65 -33.12 -51.98
N SER A 23 -12.76 -34.26 -51.30
CA SER A 23 -12.73 -34.31 -49.83
C SER A 23 -11.36 -33.97 -49.23
N SER A 24 -10.27 -34.37 -49.89
CA SER A 24 -8.91 -34.06 -49.42
C SER A 24 -8.54 -32.59 -49.61
N LEU A 25 -8.97 -31.95 -50.71
CA LEU A 25 -8.81 -30.51 -50.91
C LEU A 25 -9.63 -29.68 -49.92
N GLY A 26 -10.83 -30.13 -49.53
CA GLY A 26 -11.64 -29.49 -48.49
C GLY A 26 -10.97 -29.50 -47.12
N LEU A 27 -10.38 -30.63 -46.72
CA LEU A 27 -9.60 -30.76 -45.47
C LEU A 27 -8.36 -29.85 -45.46
N ILE A 28 -7.68 -29.71 -46.60
CA ILE A 28 -6.53 -28.80 -46.72
C ILE A 28 -6.98 -27.34 -46.58
N PHE A 29 -8.12 -26.96 -47.16
CA PHE A 29 -8.65 -25.59 -47.06
C PHE A 29 -9.05 -25.24 -45.62
N GLU A 30 -9.69 -26.14 -44.89
CA GLU A 30 -10.00 -25.93 -43.48
C GLU A 30 -8.72 -25.81 -42.63
N CYS A 31 -7.74 -26.69 -42.83
CA CYS A 31 -6.45 -26.61 -42.12
C CYS A 31 -5.70 -25.30 -42.39
N VAL A 32 -5.68 -24.83 -43.65
CA VAL A 32 -5.04 -23.56 -44.02
C VAL A 32 -5.78 -22.38 -43.40
N SER A 33 -7.12 -22.39 -43.41
CA SER A 33 -7.92 -21.33 -42.80
C SER A 33 -7.73 -21.23 -41.29
N VAL A 34 -7.59 -22.37 -40.58
CA VAL A 34 -7.33 -22.41 -39.14
C VAL A 34 -5.92 -21.90 -38.80
N LEU A 35 -4.90 -22.27 -39.60
CA LEU A 35 -3.54 -21.77 -39.43
C LEU A 35 -3.45 -20.26 -39.65
N CYS A 36 -4.08 -19.74 -40.71
CA CYS A 36 -4.10 -18.30 -40.98
C CYS A 36 -4.85 -17.51 -39.90
N TYR A 37 -5.97 -18.02 -39.41
CA TYR A 37 -6.74 -17.37 -38.34
C TYR A 37 -5.95 -17.34 -37.02
N PHE A 38 -5.15 -18.37 -36.77
CA PHE A 38 -4.25 -18.43 -35.61
C PHE A 38 -3.12 -17.39 -35.72
N ASP A 39 -2.47 -17.29 -36.90
CA ASP A 39 -1.42 -16.28 -37.13
C ASP A 39 -1.93 -14.84 -37.00
N GLU A 40 -3.10 -14.53 -37.57
CA GLU A 40 -3.65 -13.17 -37.57
C GLU A 40 -4.08 -12.69 -36.17
N GLN A 41 -4.66 -13.58 -35.35
CA GLN A 41 -5.00 -13.26 -33.95
C GLN A 41 -3.77 -13.13 -33.05
N VAL A 42 -2.73 -13.93 -33.30
CA VAL A 42 -1.47 -13.86 -32.53
C VAL A 42 -0.75 -12.54 -32.78
N VAL A 43 -0.73 -12.03 -34.03
CA VAL A 43 -0.07 -10.75 -34.35
C VAL A 43 -0.76 -9.56 -33.68
N VAL A 44 -2.09 -9.53 -33.60
CA VAL A 44 -2.83 -8.43 -32.95
C VAL A 44 -2.67 -8.46 -31.42
N ALA A 45 -2.61 -9.65 -30.80
CA ALA A 45 -2.45 -9.80 -29.35
C ALA A 45 -1.07 -9.35 -28.83
N VAL A 46 -0.09 -9.20 -29.71
CA VAL A 46 1.32 -8.98 -29.39
C VAL A 46 1.69 -7.48 -29.30
N LEU A 47 0.77 -6.59 -29.70
CA LEU A 47 0.99 -5.15 -29.78
C LEU A 47 0.13 -4.40 -28.75
N GLN A 48 0.72 -4.03 -27.62
CA GLN A 48 0.07 -3.17 -26.61
C GLN A 48 0.75 -1.81 -26.53
N VAL A 49 -0.08 -0.76 -26.44
CA VAL A 49 0.36 0.62 -26.30
C VAL A 49 0.42 0.96 -24.81
N ILE A 50 1.58 1.42 -24.34
CA ILE A 50 1.78 1.91 -22.98
C ILE A 50 1.72 3.44 -22.99
N GLN A 51 1.00 3.98 -22.01
CA GLN A 51 0.82 5.43 -21.84
C GLN A 51 2.12 6.10 -21.37
N GLU A 52 2.27 7.41 -21.64
CA GLU A 52 3.49 8.16 -21.27
C GLU A 52 3.78 8.19 -19.76
N HIS A 53 2.72 8.16 -18.95
CA HIS A 53 2.82 8.20 -17.48
C HIS A 53 3.10 6.83 -16.85
N GLU A 54 3.04 5.75 -17.63
CA GLU A 54 3.30 4.39 -17.17
C GLU A 54 4.63 3.88 -17.70
N ARG A 55 5.29 3.02 -16.91
CA ARG A 55 6.42 2.22 -17.39
C ARG A 55 6.11 0.76 -17.20
N ALA A 56 6.35 -0.01 -18.26
CA ALA A 56 6.17 -1.45 -18.26
C ALA A 56 7.47 -2.18 -17.97
N ILE A 57 7.36 -3.19 -17.11
CA ILE A 57 8.40 -4.19 -16.87
C ILE A 57 7.90 -5.50 -17.44
N VAL A 58 8.71 -6.10 -18.30
CA VAL A 58 8.39 -7.38 -18.95
C VAL A 58 9.21 -8.48 -18.30
N PHE A 59 8.52 -9.48 -17.78
CA PHE A 59 9.08 -10.70 -17.23
C PHE A 59 9.02 -11.79 -18.29
N ARG A 60 10.16 -12.27 -18.76
CA ARG A 60 10.25 -13.39 -19.70
C ARG A 60 10.69 -14.63 -18.96
N LEU A 61 9.88 -15.70 -18.97
CA LEU A 61 10.22 -16.98 -18.33
C LEU A 61 10.66 -16.82 -16.85
N GLY A 62 10.01 -15.92 -16.11
CA GLY A 62 10.32 -15.67 -14.70
C GLY A 62 11.60 -14.86 -14.44
N ARG A 63 12.28 -14.38 -15.49
CA ARG A 63 13.38 -13.42 -15.37
C ARG A 63 12.92 -12.05 -15.84
N ALA A 64 13.25 -11.03 -15.07
CA ALA A 64 13.12 -9.67 -15.55
C ALA A 64 14.14 -9.47 -16.67
N ILE A 65 13.70 -8.96 -17.82
CA ILE A 65 14.65 -8.59 -18.86
C ILE A 65 15.51 -7.45 -18.31
N GLU A 66 16.81 -7.70 -18.13
CA GLU A 66 17.80 -6.72 -17.63
C GLU A 66 18.10 -5.68 -18.71
N GLY A 67 17.10 -4.86 -18.98
CA GLY A 67 17.17 -3.61 -19.72
C GLY A 67 16.26 -2.64 -18.99
N ARG A 68 16.65 -1.37 -18.90
CA ARG A 68 15.86 -0.33 -18.22
C ARG A 68 14.38 -0.47 -18.57
N ALA A 69 13.51 -0.15 -17.62
CA ALA A 69 12.06 -0.16 -17.81
C ALA A 69 11.69 0.42 -19.18
N LYS A 70 10.92 -0.35 -19.96
CA LYS A 70 10.65 0.01 -21.36
C LYS A 70 9.93 1.36 -21.38
N GLY A 71 10.47 2.27 -22.19
CA GLY A 71 9.92 3.61 -22.37
C GLY A 71 8.51 3.56 -22.98
N PRO A 72 7.83 4.71 -23.00
CA PRO A 72 6.47 4.80 -23.51
C PRO A 72 6.39 4.47 -25.00
N GLY A 73 5.22 3.99 -25.43
CA GLY A 73 4.97 3.62 -26.82
C GLY A 73 4.64 2.13 -27.01
N LEU A 74 4.89 1.66 -28.22
CA LEU A 74 4.53 0.32 -28.65
C LEU A 74 5.55 -0.69 -28.13
N VAL A 75 5.12 -1.55 -27.20
CA VAL A 75 5.97 -2.61 -26.65
C VAL A 75 5.52 -3.96 -27.17
N TRP A 76 6.45 -4.66 -27.81
CA TRP A 76 6.28 -6.03 -28.26
C TRP A 76 6.44 -7.01 -27.09
N PHE A 77 5.44 -7.86 -26.86
CA PHE A 77 5.46 -8.93 -25.86
C PHE A 77 4.73 -10.18 -26.38
N ILE A 78 5.16 -11.35 -25.92
CA ILE A 78 4.59 -12.63 -26.32
C ILE A 78 3.61 -13.10 -25.22
N PRO A 79 2.29 -13.15 -25.44
CA PRO A 79 1.29 -13.31 -24.37
C PRO A 79 1.40 -14.62 -23.57
N TRP A 80 1.99 -15.69 -24.11
CA TRP A 80 2.20 -16.95 -23.38
C TRP A 80 3.55 -17.05 -22.66
N LEU A 81 4.52 -16.18 -22.99
CA LEU A 81 5.91 -16.26 -22.49
C LEU A 81 6.28 -15.09 -21.57
N ASP A 82 5.70 -13.93 -21.86
CA ASP A 82 6.04 -12.64 -21.29
C ASP A 82 4.88 -12.16 -20.41
N ALA A 83 5.14 -11.84 -19.13
CA ALA A 83 4.20 -11.17 -18.25
C ALA A 83 4.55 -9.69 -18.12
N ILE A 84 3.57 -8.80 -18.27
CA ILE A 84 3.76 -7.34 -18.21
C ILE A 84 3.21 -6.80 -16.88
N GLN A 85 4.00 -5.93 -16.24
CA GLN A 85 3.54 -5.16 -15.09
C GLN A 85 3.81 -3.68 -15.35
N THR A 86 2.75 -2.87 -15.32
CA THR A 86 2.83 -1.43 -15.49
C THR A 86 2.88 -0.74 -14.12
N VAL A 87 3.74 0.26 -14.00
CA VAL A 87 3.86 1.12 -12.82
C VAL A 87 3.68 2.56 -13.27
N ASP A 88 2.82 3.29 -12.58
CA ASP A 88 2.59 4.70 -12.84
C ASP A 88 3.64 5.55 -12.09
N LEU A 89 4.19 6.53 -12.80
CA LEU A 89 5.25 7.43 -12.32
C LEU A 89 4.69 8.72 -11.70
N ARG A 90 3.38 8.93 -11.78
CA ARG A 90 2.73 10.12 -11.21
C ARG A 90 2.81 10.12 -9.69
N THR A 91 2.68 11.31 -9.12
CA THR A 91 2.55 11.48 -7.68
C THR A 91 1.29 10.79 -7.19
N MET A 92 1.47 9.83 -6.29
CA MET A 92 0.40 9.15 -5.59
C MET A 92 0.43 9.55 -4.12
N PHE A 93 -0.70 9.36 -3.46
CA PHE A 93 -0.82 9.52 -2.02
C PHE A 93 -1.38 8.24 -1.42
N PHE A 94 -0.96 7.94 -0.19
CA PHE A 94 -1.69 7.05 0.70
C PHE A 94 -1.96 7.79 2.00
N ASN A 95 -3.11 7.52 2.60
CA ASN A 95 -3.42 7.95 3.95
C ASN A 95 -2.85 6.95 4.95
N ILE A 96 -2.29 7.48 6.03
CA ILE A 96 -1.91 6.70 7.19
C ILE A 96 -3.17 6.52 8.04
N TRP A 97 -3.43 5.30 8.53
CA TRP A 97 -4.59 5.09 9.39
C TRP A 97 -4.42 5.86 10.71
N PRO A 98 -5.45 6.61 11.18
CA PRO A 98 -5.33 7.40 12.40
C PRO A 98 -4.99 6.53 13.62
N GLN A 99 -3.90 6.87 14.32
CA GLN A 99 -3.43 6.10 15.48
C GLN A 99 -3.34 7.00 16.72
N GLU A 100 -3.65 6.41 17.88
CA GLU A 100 -3.37 7.02 19.19
C GLU A 100 -1.95 6.66 19.62
N VAL A 101 -1.10 7.69 19.77
CA VAL A 101 0.33 7.56 20.12
C VAL A 101 0.62 8.40 21.36
N LEU A 102 1.51 7.92 22.22
CA LEU A 102 2.01 8.65 23.38
C LEU A 102 3.27 9.44 22.99
N THR A 103 3.33 10.72 23.35
CA THR A 103 4.56 11.52 23.27
C THR A 103 5.55 11.16 24.36
N ALA A 104 6.74 11.77 24.32
CA ALA A 104 7.74 11.66 25.37
C ALA A 104 7.20 12.05 26.77
N ASP A 105 6.22 12.96 26.84
CA ASP A 105 5.56 13.39 28.09
C ASP A 105 4.40 12.48 28.52
N ALA A 106 4.25 11.32 27.89
CA ALA A 106 3.14 10.39 28.10
C ALA A 106 1.74 11.00 27.85
N VAL A 107 1.65 12.04 27.02
CA VAL A 107 0.37 12.61 26.60
C VAL A 107 -0.14 11.87 25.36
N PRO A 108 -1.35 11.30 25.37
CA PRO A 108 -1.93 10.65 24.22
C PRO A 108 -2.40 11.68 23.19
N LEU A 109 -2.02 11.43 21.93
CA LEU A 109 -2.40 12.22 20.76
C LEU A 109 -3.01 11.29 19.72
N LYS A 110 -4.03 11.75 19.00
CA LYS A 110 -4.52 11.09 17.79
C LYS A 110 -3.92 11.80 16.58
N VAL A 111 -3.14 11.06 15.80
CA VAL A 111 -2.40 11.63 14.68
C VAL A 111 -2.88 11.01 13.38
N ASP A 112 -3.17 11.86 12.42
CA ASP A 112 -3.47 11.50 11.04
C ASP A 112 -2.39 12.11 10.13
N ALA A 113 -2.06 11.44 9.03
CA ALA A 113 -1.04 11.92 8.11
C ALA A 113 -1.23 11.39 6.69
N VAL A 114 -0.83 12.20 5.71
CA VAL A 114 -0.84 11.87 4.29
C VAL A 114 0.56 12.05 3.72
N VAL A 115 1.01 11.05 2.96
CA VAL A 115 2.34 11.06 2.32
C VAL A 115 2.16 11.07 0.81
N PHE A 116 2.77 12.06 0.16
CA PHE A 116 2.85 12.17 -1.30
C PHE A 116 4.20 11.63 -1.77
N PHE A 117 4.18 10.69 -2.71
CA PHE A 117 5.39 10.08 -3.26
C PHE A 117 5.19 9.75 -4.73
N TRP A 118 6.30 9.56 -5.45
CA TRP A 118 6.30 9.05 -6.82
C TRP A 118 7.43 8.04 -6.99
N VAL A 119 7.27 7.14 -7.96
CA VAL A 119 8.25 6.07 -8.20
C VAL A 119 9.36 6.59 -9.13
N VAL A 120 10.60 6.62 -8.65
CA VAL A 120 11.76 7.08 -9.45
C VAL A 120 12.26 5.98 -10.37
N ASP A 121 12.40 4.78 -9.80
CA ASP A 121 12.80 3.59 -10.55
C ASP A 121 11.72 2.50 -10.43
N PRO A 122 10.91 2.29 -11.49
CA PRO A 122 9.85 1.29 -11.47
C PRO A 122 10.41 -0.13 -11.37
N PHE A 123 11.62 -0.39 -11.87
CA PHE A 123 12.23 -1.71 -11.80
C PHE A 123 12.44 -2.13 -10.34
N MET A 124 13.05 -1.25 -9.54
CA MET A 124 13.26 -1.49 -8.11
C MET A 124 11.96 -1.60 -7.32
N TRP A 125 10.94 -0.80 -7.68
CA TRP A 125 9.62 -0.83 -7.03
C TRP A 125 8.98 -2.21 -7.09
N VAL A 126 8.98 -2.84 -8.27
CA VAL A 126 8.37 -4.16 -8.48
C VAL A 126 9.24 -5.29 -7.94
N MET A 127 10.56 -5.23 -8.13
CA MET A 127 11.44 -6.35 -7.75
C MET A 127 11.64 -6.47 -6.24
N ARG A 128 11.60 -5.34 -5.50
CA ARG A 128 11.91 -5.33 -4.06
C ARG A 128 10.67 -5.50 -3.19
N VAL A 129 9.51 -5.03 -3.64
CA VAL A 129 8.30 -4.97 -2.81
C VAL A 129 7.10 -5.46 -3.61
N VAL A 130 6.45 -6.52 -3.11
CA VAL A 130 5.24 -7.08 -3.75
C VAL A 130 4.08 -6.07 -3.70
N ASN A 131 3.74 -5.58 -2.50
CA ASN A 131 2.66 -4.62 -2.28
C ASN A 131 3.23 -3.26 -1.89
N GLY A 132 3.69 -2.48 -2.88
CA GLY A 132 4.33 -1.18 -2.67
C GLY A 132 3.55 -0.24 -1.74
N PRO A 133 2.31 0.19 -2.10
CA PRO A 133 1.57 1.18 -1.31
C PRO A 133 1.27 0.73 0.14
N GLN A 134 0.95 -0.55 0.34
CA GLN A 134 0.68 -1.10 1.67
C GLN A 134 1.95 -1.15 2.53
N ALA A 135 3.04 -1.67 1.98
CA ALA A 135 4.33 -1.71 2.69
C ALA A 135 4.80 -0.31 3.08
N MET A 136 4.64 0.66 2.17
CA MET A 136 4.97 2.07 2.43
C MET A 136 4.08 2.69 3.51
N SER A 137 2.77 2.39 3.53
CA SER A 137 1.87 2.89 4.57
C SER A 137 2.22 2.35 5.97
N LEU A 138 2.63 1.08 6.07
CA LEU A 138 3.04 0.46 7.33
C LEU A 138 4.36 1.04 7.83
N LEU A 139 5.32 1.23 6.91
CA LEU A 139 6.57 1.90 7.22
C LEU A 139 6.31 3.32 7.73
N ALA A 140 5.46 4.06 7.03
CA ALA A 140 5.08 5.41 7.43
C ALA A 140 4.39 5.47 8.80
N GLN A 141 3.54 4.49 9.14
CA GLN A 141 2.97 4.34 10.48
C GLN A 141 4.05 4.15 11.55
N THR A 142 5.00 3.26 11.32
CA THR A 142 6.07 2.99 12.28
C THR A 142 6.99 4.20 12.48
N THR A 143 7.31 4.91 11.40
CA THR A 143 8.16 6.12 11.44
C THR A 143 7.42 7.26 12.12
N LEU A 144 6.14 7.46 11.84
CA LEU A 144 5.29 8.44 12.53
C LEU A 144 5.25 8.16 14.05
N LYS A 145 4.99 6.91 14.44
CA LYS A 145 4.94 6.50 15.84
C LYS A 145 6.27 6.74 16.55
N THR A 146 7.39 6.42 15.90
CA THR A 146 8.73 6.61 16.47
C THR A 146 9.09 8.09 16.59
N MET A 147 8.76 8.90 15.58
CA MET A 147 9.03 10.34 15.58
C MET A 147 8.22 11.08 16.64
N ILE A 148 6.94 10.76 16.80
CA ILE A 148 6.06 11.42 17.79
C ILE A 148 6.40 10.96 19.21
N GLY A 149 6.74 9.69 19.39
CA GLY A 149 7.20 9.18 20.70
C GLY A 149 8.52 9.79 21.17
N ALA A 150 9.38 10.25 20.25
CA ALA A 150 10.66 10.88 20.57
C ALA A 150 10.56 12.38 20.90
N HIS A 151 9.42 13.02 20.61
CA HIS A 151 9.22 14.45 20.82
C HIS A 151 8.19 14.73 21.92
N THR A 152 8.36 15.87 22.59
CA THR A 152 7.38 16.37 23.58
C THR A 152 6.15 16.91 22.86
N LEU A 153 5.01 17.02 23.56
CA LEU A 153 3.80 17.59 22.95
C LEU A 153 4.01 19.05 22.53
N GLU A 154 4.71 19.81 23.37
CA GLU A 154 5.02 21.21 23.09
C GLU A 154 5.86 21.36 21.82
N ASP A 155 6.88 20.53 21.63
CA ASP A 155 7.71 20.55 20.41
C ASP A 155 6.88 20.24 19.16
N VAL A 156 5.96 19.28 19.25
CA VAL A 156 5.09 18.88 18.12
C VAL A 156 4.15 20.00 17.71
N LEU A 157 3.64 20.80 18.65
CA LEU A 157 2.73 21.91 18.39
C LEU A 157 3.45 23.20 17.98
N THR A 158 4.54 23.54 18.66
CA THR A 158 5.30 24.79 18.42
C THR A 158 6.19 24.71 17.19
N GLN A 159 6.85 23.56 16.97
CA GLN A 159 7.81 23.34 15.89
C GLN A 159 7.30 22.33 14.85
N LYS A 160 6.01 22.40 14.50
CA LYS A 160 5.36 21.48 13.54
C LYS A 160 6.17 21.28 12.25
N LEU A 161 6.72 22.35 11.68
CA LEU A 161 7.51 22.30 10.44
C LEU A 161 8.83 21.54 10.60
N ALA A 162 9.51 21.69 11.75
CA ALA A 162 10.78 21.01 11.99
C ALA A 162 10.57 19.50 12.18
N VAL A 163 9.52 19.11 12.92
CA VAL A 163 9.15 17.70 13.12
C VAL A 163 8.72 17.05 11.80
N ALA A 164 7.88 17.74 11.01
CA ALA A 164 7.48 17.27 9.68
C ALA A 164 8.69 17.08 8.76
N LYS A 165 9.65 18.02 8.76
CA LYS A 165 10.85 17.91 7.93
C LYS A 165 11.72 16.70 8.30
N ARG A 166 11.90 16.43 9.60
CA ARG A 166 12.64 15.24 10.06
C ARG A 166 11.94 13.95 9.65
N MET A 167 10.61 13.90 9.77
CA MET A 167 9.81 12.78 9.33
C MET A 167 9.92 12.56 7.81
N GLU A 168 9.82 13.61 7.01
CA GLU A 168 10.02 13.55 5.55
C GLU A 168 11.39 13.00 5.17
N MET A 169 12.45 13.46 5.84
CA MET A 169 13.82 13.00 5.59
C MET A 169 13.98 11.52 5.92
N ALA A 170 13.45 11.07 7.07
CA ALA A 170 13.48 9.67 7.48
C ALA A 170 12.74 8.78 6.47
N LEU A 171 11.51 9.17 6.09
CA LEU A 171 10.71 8.43 5.11
C LEU A 171 11.36 8.41 3.73
N CYS A 172 11.90 9.53 3.26
CA CYS A 172 12.57 9.61 1.96
C CYS A 172 13.74 8.62 1.87
N LEU A 173 14.54 8.51 2.92
CA LEU A 173 15.65 7.56 2.98
C LEU A 173 15.16 6.11 2.92
N GLU A 174 14.14 5.77 3.72
CA GLU A 174 13.60 4.41 3.75
C GLU A 174 12.89 4.03 2.45
N PHE A 175 12.13 4.96 1.86
CA PHE A 175 11.37 4.74 0.62
C PHE A 175 12.29 4.54 -0.57
N LYS A 176 13.33 5.37 -0.67
CA LYS A 176 14.34 5.27 -1.73
C LYS A 176 15.12 3.96 -1.60
N SER A 177 15.50 3.59 -0.37
CA SER A 177 16.26 2.37 -0.10
C SER A 177 15.45 1.10 -0.32
N ARG A 178 14.20 1.04 0.16
CA ARG A 178 13.36 -0.18 0.09
C ARG A 178 12.65 -0.36 -1.24
N ALA A 179 12.13 0.71 -1.83
CA ALA A 179 11.19 0.60 -2.96
C ALA A 179 11.58 1.46 -4.17
N GLY A 180 12.62 2.30 -4.10
CA GLY A 180 12.98 3.18 -5.23
C GLY A 180 11.97 4.31 -5.48
N ALA A 181 11.17 4.65 -4.47
CA ALA A 181 10.23 5.77 -4.51
C ALA A 181 10.82 7.00 -3.80
N ASN A 182 10.45 8.19 -4.27
CA ASN A 182 10.83 9.45 -3.65
C ASN A 182 9.61 10.13 -3.00
N VAL A 183 9.80 10.65 -1.80
CA VAL A 183 8.78 11.36 -1.03
C VAL A 183 8.82 12.85 -1.39
N ILE A 184 7.66 13.43 -1.72
CA ILE A 184 7.52 14.85 -2.07
C ILE A 184 7.16 15.67 -0.83
N ALA A 185 6.15 15.22 -0.08
CA ALA A 185 5.65 15.89 1.12
C ALA A 185 4.98 14.88 2.07
N ALA A 186 5.15 15.08 3.37
CA ALA A 186 4.44 14.31 4.40
C ALA A 186 3.75 15.28 5.37
N ASN A 187 2.44 15.44 5.20
CA ASN A 187 1.65 16.34 6.04
C ASN A 187 0.95 15.55 7.15
N GLY A 188 1.23 15.94 8.39
CA GLY A 188 0.54 15.42 9.58
C GLY A 188 -0.41 16.44 10.20
N GLU A 189 -1.58 15.96 10.59
CA GLU A 189 -2.52 16.66 11.46
C GLU A 189 -2.53 15.97 12.82
N VAL A 190 -2.41 16.79 13.88
CA VAL A 190 -2.35 16.30 15.26
C VAL A 190 -3.59 16.79 15.97
N SER A 191 -4.43 15.86 16.40
CA SER A 191 -5.53 16.13 17.32
C SER A 191 -5.13 15.66 18.71
N VAL A 192 -5.24 16.52 19.72
CA VAL A 192 -5.10 16.07 21.10
C VAL A 192 -6.23 15.09 21.39
N SER A 193 -5.91 13.97 22.06
CA SER A 193 -6.90 12.91 22.29
C SER A 193 -8.08 13.43 23.10
N HIS A 194 -9.19 13.72 22.41
CA HIS A 194 -10.49 14.06 23.02
C HIS A 194 -10.97 12.99 24.01
N ALA A 195 -10.46 11.76 23.92
CA ALA A 195 -10.69 10.71 24.91
C ALA A 195 -10.32 11.15 26.34
N LEU A 196 -9.21 11.88 26.52
CA LEU A 196 -8.84 12.40 27.84
C LEU A 196 -9.77 13.52 28.31
N VAL A 197 -10.13 14.44 27.41
CA VAL A 197 -11.06 15.53 27.73
C VAL A 197 -12.44 14.97 28.07
N LYS A 198 -12.90 13.98 27.31
CA LYS A 198 -14.16 13.28 27.53
C LYS A 198 -14.13 12.51 28.84
N ALA A 199 -13.05 11.77 29.12
CA ALA A 199 -12.86 11.10 30.40
C ALA A 199 -12.87 12.10 31.57
N ALA A 200 -12.17 13.23 31.43
CA ALA A 200 -12.17 14.29 32.44
C ALA A 200 -13.58 14.83 32.73
N SER A 201 -14.39 15.12 31.70
CA SER A 201 -15.77 15.55 31.88
C SER A 201 -16.66 14.49 32.55
N THR A 202 -16.41 13.20 32.29
CA THR A 202 -17.13 12.12 32.98
C THR A 202 -16.66 11.91 34.43
N PHE A 203 -15.42 12.28 34.76
CA PHE A 203 -14.89 12.23 36.13
C PHE A 203 -15.35 13.42 36.98
N GLU A 204 -15.63 14.57 36.37
CA GLU A 204 -16.15 15.76 37.04
C GLU A 204 -17.46 15.48 37.80
N GLY A 205 -18.28 14.54 37.32
CA GLY A 205 -19.51 14.11 37.99
C GLY A 205 -19.35 13.00 39.04
N ASN A 206 -18.18 12.40 39.22
CA ASN A 206 -18.00 11.24 40.12
C ASN A 206 -16.84 11.44 41.12
N THR A 207 -17.20 11.77 42.36
CA THR A 207 -16.26 12.03 43.46
C THR A 207 -15.38 10.82 43.82
N VAL A 208 -15.85 9.58 43.61
CA VAL A 208 -15.08 8.35 43.88
C VAL A 208 -13.94 8.17 42.89
N ALA A 209 -14.13 8.60 41.63
CA ALA A 209 -13.11 8.47 40.59
C ALA A 209 -11.95 9.45 40.78
N LEU A 210 -12.24 10.66 41.26
CA LEU A 210 -11.20 11.64 41.63
C LEU A 210 -10.32 11.12 42.78
N GLN A 211 -10.92 10.47 43.79
CA GLN A 211 -10.19 9.85 44.89
C GLN A 211 -9.26 8.71 44.43
N LEU A 212 -9.72 7.85 43.51
CA LEU A 212 -8.90 6.77 42.95
C LEU A 212 -7.75 7.30 42.08
N ARG A 213 -8.00 8.33 41.26
CA ARG A 213 -6.95 8.98 40.47
C ARG A 213 -5.92 9.64 41.37
N PHE A 214 -6.34 10.29 42.45
CA PHE A 214 -5.44 10.86 43.47
C PHE A 214 -4.54 9.77 44.08
N LEU A 215 -5.11 8.64 44.52
CA LEU A 215 -4.33 7.50 45.03
C LEU A 215 -3.35 6.95 43.98
N GLN A 216 -3.76 6.86 42.72
CA GLN A 216 -2.90 6.35 41.65
C GLN A 216 -1.75 7.31 41.31
N SER A 217 -1.99 8.63 41.34
CA SER A 217 -0.93 9.64 41.23
C SER A 217 0.03 9.59 42.42
N LEU A 218 -0.48 9.40 43.65
CA LEU A 218 0.37 9.21 44.83
C LEU A 218 1.25 7.95 44.72
N LEU A 219 0.68 6.84 44.23
CA LEU A 219 1.42 5.60 44.01
C LEU A 219 2.46 5.74 42.90
N SER A 220 2.14 6.45 41.81
CA SER A 220 3.06 6.72 40.72
C SER A 220 4.22 7.63 41.12
N MET A 221 3.99 8.57 42.05
CA MET A 221 5.05 9.46 42.58
C MET A 221 5.94 8.78 43.64
N LYS A 222 5.42 7.81 44.40
CA LYS A 222 6.19 7.04 45.41
C LYS A 222 7.37 6.26 44.81
N SER A 223 7.41 6.07 43.49
CA SER A 223 8.50 5.35 42.82
C SER A 223 9.83 6.13 42.73
N SER A 224 9.86 7.43 43.04
CA SER A 224 11.09 8.23 43.01
C SER A 224 11.63 8.46 44.43
N ALA A 225 12.84 7.96 44.69
CA ALA A 225 13.48 8.05 45.99
C ALA A 225 13.65 9.52 46.44
N ARG A 226 12.94 9.91 47.51
CA ARG A 226 12.77 11.25 48.13
C ARG A 226 11.63 12.10 47.55
N SER A 227 10.39 11.79 47.93
CA SER A 227 9.28 12.76 47.84
C SER A 227 8.67 12.98 49.22
N VAL A 228 8.73 14.22 49.73
CA VAL A 228 7.99 14.64 50.92
C VAL A 228 6.51 14.60 50.57
N VAL A 229 5.76 13.75 51.28
CA VAL A 229 4.31 13.60 51.12
C VAL A 229 3.64 14.73 51.90
N VAL A 230 3.30 15.82 51.23
CA VAL A 230 2.44 16.87 51.80
C VAL A 230 1.00 16.40 51.63
N PHE A 231 0.33 16.07 52.74
CA PHE A 231 -1.07 15.69 52.74
C PHE A 231 -1.91 16.96 52.88
N PRO A 232 -2.59 17.45 51.83
CA PRO A 232 -3.54 18.53 52.01
C PRO A 232 -4.72 17.97 52.80
N VAL A 233 -4.81 18.36 54.07
CA VAL A 233 -6.02 18.09 54.87
C VAL A 233 -7.11 19.01 54.32
N PRO A 234 -8.27 18.46 53.92
CA PRO A 234 -9.38 19.28 53.43
C PRO A 234 -9.82 20.26 54.53
N THR A 235 -9.96 21.53 54.16
CA THR A 235 -10.38 22.63 55.07
C THR A 235 -11.78 22.44 55.66
N GLU A 236 -12.55 21.49 55.13
CA GLU A 236 -13.85 21.05 55.67
C GLU A 236 -13.73 20.49 57.11
N VAL A 237 -12.59 19.89 57.48
CA VAL A 237 -12.39 19.32 58.84
C VAL A 237 -11.90 20.38 59.84
N SER A 238 -11.22 21.43 59.36
CA SER A 238 -10.77 22.52 60.23
C SER A 238 -11.91 23.41 60.72
N ASP A 239 -12.96 23.61 59.92
CA ASP A 239 -14.10 24.45 60.30
C ASP A 239 -14.99 23.80 61.39
N VAL A 240 -15.03 22.46 61.44
CA VAL A 240 -15.73 21.72 62.51
C VAL A 240 -15.03 21.90 63.86
N THR A 241 -13.71 22.06 63.88
CA THR A 241 -12.96 22.26 65.14
C THR A 241 -13.00 23.70 65.67
N VAL A 242 -13.24 24.70 64.82
CA VAL A 242 -13.33 26.11 65.25
C VAL A 242 -14.74 26.46 65.75
N SER A 243 -15.78 25.81 65.21
CA SER A 243 -17.17 26.03 65.63
C SER A 243 -17.55 25.36 66.97
N SER A 244 -16.67 24.52 67.54
CA SER A 244 -16.92 23.80 68.80
C SER A 244 -16.06 24.28 69.98
N LEU A 245 -15.41 25.44 69.90
CA LEU A 245 -14.78 26.09 71.05
C LEU A 245 -15.80 27.07 71.68
N PRO A 246 -16.21 26.88 72.96
CA PRO A 246 -17.05 27.84 73.68
C PRO A 246 -16.34 29.18 73.91
#